data_AF-A0A239HXE0-F1
#
_entry.id   AF-A0A239HXE0-F1
#
_cell.length_a   1.000
_cell.length_b   1.000
_cell.length_c   1.000
_cell.angle_alpha   90.00
_cell.angle_beta   90.00
_cell.angle_gamma   90.00
#
_symmetry.space_group_name_H-M   'P 1'
#
loop_
_entity.id
_entity.type
_entity.pdbx_description
1 polymer ?
#
loop_
_entity_poly.entity_id
_entity_poly.type
_entity_poly.pdbx_seq_one_letter_code
_entity_poly.pdbx_strand_id
1 'polypeptide(L)'
;MTGRRSWALLAAALALASCGGEPLDATSTEACGAVSAWAVSGRPADQRDALVARLGELVGRSGSDVLTDPYRRFRDTVASDELDDAAVAEAGGAFLRACSDHGWEPPAA
;
A
#
# COMPACT_ATOMS: atom_id res chain seq x y z
N MET A 1 -37.62 -13.97 -27.19
CA MET A 1 -37.42 -13.83 -25.73
C MET A 1 -36.02 -14.37 -25.40
N THR A 2 -34.97 -13.55 -25.49
CA THR A 2 -33.58 -14.06 -25.44
C THR A 2 -32.61 -13.03 -24.84
N GLY A 3 -33.02 -12.34 -23.76
CA GLY A 3 -32.24 -11.22 -23.19
C GLY A 3 -31.88 -11.34 -21.71
N ARG A 4 -32.13 -12.50 -21.06
CA ARG A 4 -32.03 -12.62 -19.59
C ARG A 4 -30.88 -13.48 -19.07
N ARG A 5 -30.16 -14.19 -19.94
CA ARG A 5 -29.14 -15.17 -19.54
C ARG A 5 -27.71 -14.59 -19.44
N SER A 6 -27.41 -13.48 -20.12
CA SER A 6 -26.04 -12.93 -20.18
C SER A 6 -25.64 -12.09 -18.97
N TRP A 7 -26.61 -11.65 -18.15
CA TRP A 7 -26.35 -10.77 -17.00
C TRP A 7 -25.89 -11.50 -15.74
N ALA A 8 -26.21 -12.79 -15.59
CA ALA A 8 -25.87 -13.56 -14.40
C ALA A 8 -24.37 -13.91 -14.32
N LEU A 9 -23.69 -14.00 -15.46
CA LEU A 9 -22.27 -14.37 -15.52
C LEU A 9 -21.34 -13.20 -15.14
N LEU A 10 -21.76 -11.96 -15.41
CA LEU A 10 -21.00 -10.76 -15.04
C LEU A 10 -21.00 -10.52 -13.52
N ALA A 11 -22.13 -10.73 -12.85
CA ALA A 11 -22.23 -10.54 -11.40
C ALA A 11 -21.38 -11.56 -10.61
N ALA A 12 -21.24 -12.79 -11.11
CA ALA A 12 -20.42 -13.81 -10.46
C ALA A 12 -18.92 -13.53 -10.58
N ALA A 13 -18.47 -12.88 -11.67
CA ALA A 13 -17.05 -12.56 -11.86
C ALA A 13 -16.58 -11.39 -10.95
N LEU A 14 -17.45 -10.42 -10.63
CA LEU A 14 -17.09 -9.33 -9.71
C LEU A 14 -17.02 -9.76 -8.24
N ALA A 15 -17.75 -10.81 -7.83
CA ALA A 15 -17.74 -11.28 -6.45
C ALA A 15 -16.47 -12.08 -6.07
N LEU A 16 -15.70 -12.56 -7.05
CA LEU A 16 -14.47 -13.32 -6.82
C LEU A 16 -13.21 -12.44 -6.68
N ALA A 17 -13.31 -11.13 -6.96
CA ALA A 17 -12.18 -10.21 -6.82
C ALA A 17 -11.99 -9.68 -5.39
N SER A 18 -12.93 -9.91 -4.46
CA SER A 18 -12.85 -9.41 -3.08
C SER A 18 -12.41 -10.49 -2.07
N CYS A 19 -11.90 -11.62 -2.53
CA CYS A 19 -11.44 -12.70 -1.66
C CYS A 19 -9.91 -12.76 -1.72
N GLY A 20 -9.24 -11.90 -0.95
CA GLY A 20 -7.78 -11.84 -1.01
C GLY A 20 -7.05 -11.10 0.09
N GLY A 21 -7.70 -10.67 1.18
CA GLY A 21 -6.99 -10.08 2.31
C GLY A 21 -7.95 -9.56 3.36
N GLU A 22 -7.62 -9.76 4.63
CA GLU A 22 -8.29 -9.02 5.70
C GLU A 22 -8.11 -7.51 5.45
N PRO A 23 -9.18 -6.71 5.63
CA PRO A 23 -9.09 -5.27 5.42
C PRO A 23 -8.07 -4.66 6.38
N LEU A 24 -7.30 -3.69 5.88
CA LEU A 24 -6.39 -2.92 6.71
C LEU A 24 -7.13 -2.22 7.85
N ASP A 25 -6.55 -2.19 9.04
CA ASP A 25 -7.04 -1.33 10.11
C ASP A 25 -6.79 0.15 9.78
N ALA A 26 -7.35 1.05 10.59
CA ALA A 26 -7.22 2.49 10.39
C ALA A 26 -5.77 2.97 10.37
N THR A 27 -4.89 2.37 11.18
CA THR A 27 -3.49 2.76 11.29
C THR A 27 -2.69 2.30 10.07
N SER A 28 -2.93 1.07 9.62
CA SER A 28 -2.36 0.55 8.37
C SER A 28 -2.84 1.36 7.16
N THR A 29 -4.12 1.73 7.13
CA THR A 29 -4.68 2.62 6.10
C THR A 29 -3.99 3.99 6.09
N GLU A 30 -3.71 4.57 7.26
CA GLU A 30 -2.96 5.83 7.37
C GLU A 30 -1.51 5.67 6.87
N ALA A 31 -0.85 4.54 7.16
CA ALA A 31 0.50 4.27 6.68
C ALA A 31 0.56 4.22 5.14
N CYS A 32 -0.39 3.52 4.52
CA CYS A 32 -0.55 3.50 3.06
C CYS A 32 -0.79 4.90 2.49
N GLY A 33 -1.65 5.70 3.14
CA GLY A 33 -1.90 7.09 2.79
C GLY A 33 -0.64 7.97 2.85
N ALA A 34 0.20 7.79 3.88
CA ALA A 34 1.44 8.55 4.03
C ALA A 34 2.45 8.26 2.91
N VAL A 35 2.65 6.98 2.55
CA VAL A 35 3.53 6.60 1.42
C VAL A 35 2.98 7.13 0.11
N SER A 36 1.67 7.00 -0.11
CA SER A 36 1.01 7.49 -1.33
C SER A 36 1.15 9.00 -1.48
N ALA A 37 0.94 9.77 -0.42
CA ALA A 37 1.08 11.23 -0.44
C ALA A 37 2.54 11.65 -0.74
N TRP A 38 3.52 10.98 -0.14
CA TRP A 38 4.93 11.20 -0.44
C TRP A 38 5.27 10.86 -1.90
N ALA A 39 4.72 9.75 -2.42
CA ALA A 39 4.91 9.33 -3.80
C ALA A 39 4.32 10.34 -4.81
N VAL A 40 3.12 10.83 -4.55
CA VAL A 40 2.43 11.86 -5.37
C VAL A 40 3.16 13.20 -5.30
N SER A 41 3.77 13.54 -4.17
CA SER A 41 4.57 14.77 -4.00
C SER A 41 5.93 14.73 -4.71
N GLY A 42 6.19 13.73 -5.56
CA GLY A 42 7.44 13.61 -6.30
C GLY A 42 8.58 12.95 -5.52
N ARG A 43 8.29 12.29 -4.38
CA ARG A 43 9.27 11.55 -3.56
C ARG A 43 10.45 12.39 -3.07
N PRO A 44 10.21 13.53 -2.39
CA PRO A 44 11.27 14.40 -1.87
C PRO A 44 12.23 13.60 -0.97
N ALA A 45 13.54 13.72 -1.26
CA ALA A 45 14.58 12.95 -0.58
C ALA A 45 14.78 13.40 0.88
N ASP A 46 14.64 14.69 1.14
CA ASP A 46 14.72 15.33 2.47
C ASP A 46 13.63 14.85 3.44
N GLN A 47 12.56 14.23 2.94
CA GLN A 47 11.45 13.74 3.76
C GLN A 47 11.50 12.22 4.02
N ARG A 48 12.48 11.50 3.46
CA ARG A 48 12.55 10.02 3.55
C ARG A 48 12.62 9.54 4.99
N ASP A 49 13.53 10.11 5.79
CA ASP A 49 13.70 9.73 7.19
C ASP A 49 12.46 10.04 8.03
N ALA A 50 11.84 11.21 7.79
CA ALA A 50 10.61 11.60 8.45
C ALA A 50 9.44 10.66 8.10
N LEU A 51 9.34 10.24 6.83
CA LEU A 51 8.37 9.26 6.40
C LEU A 51 8.61 7.90 7.07
N VAL A 52 9.85 7.39 7.05
CA VAL A 52 10.21 6.13 7.69
C VAL A 52 9.87 6.14 9.18
N ALA A 53 10.22 7.20 9.90
CA ALA A 53 9.88 7.35 11.32
C ALA A 53 8.36 7.32 11.54
N ARG A 54 7.60 8.06 10.73
CA ARG A 54 6.13 8.07 10.80
C ARG A 54 5.53 6.69 10.51
N LEU A 55 6.04 5.97 9.52
CA LEU A 55 5.58 4.62 9.19
C LEU A 55 5.88 3.64 10.33
N GLY A 56 7.04 3.76 10.99
CA GLY A 56 7.37 2.95 12.15
C GLY A 56 6.37 3.12 13.30
N GLU A 57 5.97 4.36 13.59
CA GLU A 57 4.94 4.66 14.60
C GLU A 57 3.55 4.12 14.22
N LEU A 58 3.18 4.19 12.94
CA LEU A 58 1.89 3.70 12.46
C LEU A 58 1.84 2.17 12.46
N VAL A 59 2.85 1.52 11.89
CA VAL A 59 2.96 0.06 11.85
C VAL A 59 3.11 -0.52 13.26
N GLY A 60 3.84 0.15 14.15
CA GLY A 60 3.97 -0.27 15.55
C GLY A 60 2.69 -0.17 16.39
N ARG A 61 1.76 0.71 16.01
CA ARG A 61 0.43 0.84 16.63
C ARG A 61 -0.65 0.00 15.97
N SER A 62 -0.39 -0.50 14.76
CA SER A 62 -1.30 -1.38 14.03
C SER A 62 -1.56 -2.66 14.83
N GLY A 63 -2.82 -3.08 14.89
CA GLY A 63 -3.19 -4.41 15.41
C GLY A 63 -2.94 -5.53 14.41
N SER A 64 -2.59 -5.19 13.17
CA SER A 64 -2.29 -6.11 12.07
C SER A 64 -0.82 -6.05 11.69
N ASP A 65 -0.21 -7.21 11.45
CA ASP A 65 1.21 -7.33 11.11
C ASP A 65 1.49 -7.31 9.59
N VAL A 66 0.44 -7.21 8.77
CA VAL A 66 0.53 -7.32 7.29
C VAL A 66 1.48 -6.30 6.64
N LEU A 67 1.64 -5.12 7.22
CA LEU A 67 2.56 -4.08 6.73
C LEU A 67 3.94 -4.10 7.41
N THR A 68 4.19 -4.99 8.38
CA THR A 68 5.47 -5.04 9.13
C THR A 68 6.64 -5.34 8.23
N ASP A 69 6.54 -6.39 7.41
CA ASP A 69 7.61 -6.78 6.48
C ASP A 69 7.79 -5.79 5.32
N PRO A 70 6.71 -5.32 4.67
CA PRO A 70 6.80 -4.20 3.71
C PRO A 70 7.50 -2.97 4.30
N TYR A 71 7.14 -2.58 5.53
CA TYR A 71 7.77 -1.45 6.23
C TYR A 71 9.26 -1.69 6.48
N ARG A 72 9.64 -2.85 7.00
CA ARG A 72 11.05 -3.18 7.26
C ARG A 72 11.88 -3.09 5.99
N ARG A 73 11.41 -3.67 4.88
CA ARG A 73 12.10 -3.58 3.58
C ARG A 73 12.25 -2.14 3.13
N PHE A 74 11.19 -1.34 3.20
CA PHE A 74 11.24 0.08 2.83
C PHE A 74 12.25 0.86 3.69
N ARG A 75 12.19 0.72 5.01
CA ARG A 75 13.13 1.32 5.96
C ARG A 75 14.58 0.93 5.64
N ASP A 76 14.83 -0.36 5.44
CA ASP A 76 16.18 -0.87 5.20
C ASP A 76 16.73 -0.39 3.85
N THR A 77 15.86 -0.22 2.84
CA THR A 77 16.22 0.43 1.57
C THR A 77 16.58 1.90 1.75
N VAL A 78 15.79 2.67 2.52
CA VAL A 78 16.07 4.08 2.80
C VAL A 78 17.37 4.25 3.60
N ALA A 79 17.64 3.35 4.54
CA ALA A 79 18.84 3.38 5.37
C ALA A 79 20.11 2.88 4.65
N SER A 80 19.99 2.35 3.44
CA SER A 80 21.12 1.86 2.67
C SER A 80 21.77 3.00 1.89
N ASP A 81 22.98 3.39 2.27
CA ASP A 81 23.78 4.39 1.57
C ASP A 81 24.24 3.94 0.16
N GLU A 82 24.04 2.66 -0.19
CA GLU A 82 24.43 2.08 -1.49
C GLU A 82 23.31 2.14 -2.54
N LEU A 83 22.07 2.41 -2.14
CA LEU A 83 20.90 2.36 -3.01
C LEU A 83 20.49 3.76 -3.48
N ASP A 84 20.12 3.86 -4.76
CA ASP A 84 19.74 5.12 -5.39
C ASP A 84 18.25 5.48 -5.20
N ASP A 85 17.87 6.65 -5.71
CA ASP A 85 16.48 7.15 -5.65
C ASP A 85 15.48 6.20 -6.33
N ALA A 86 15.92 5.42 -7.33
CA ALA A 86 15.06 4.46 -8.01
C ALA A 86 14.76 3.26 -7.12
N ALA A 87 15.75 2.74 -6.40
CA ALA A 87 15.53 1.67 -5.42
C ALA A 87 14.55 2.08 -4.32
N VAL A 88 14.65 3.31 -3.80
CA VAL A 88 13.70 3.84 -2.81
C VAL A 88 12.29 3.98 -3.39
N ALA A 89 12.17 4.40 -4.66
CA ALA A 89 10.88 4.49 -5.34
C ALA A 89 10.24 3.10 -5.54
N GLU A 90 11.02 2.10 -5.96
CA GLU A 90 10.56 0.71 -6.10
C GLU A 90 10.12 0.13 -4.75
N ALA A 91 10.88 0.37 -3.68
CA ALA A 91 10.50 -0.08 -2.34
C ALA A 91 9.20 0.58 -1.86
N GLY A 92 9.00 1.87 -2.12
CA GLY A 92 7.74 2.56 -1.85
C GLY A 92 6.57 2.01 -2.67
N GLY A 93 6.81 1.68 -3.94
CA GLY A 93 5.82 1.03 -4.81
C GLY A 93 5.46 -0.39 -4.34
N ALA A 94 6.43 -1.15 -3.84
CA ALA A 94 6.19 -2.47 -3.24
C ALA A 94 5.36 -2.37 -1.96
N PHE A 95 5.58 -1.34 -1.13
CA PHE A 95 4.75 -1.06 0.04
C PHE A 95 3.29 -0.78 -0.37
N LEU A 96 3.06 0.08 -1.36
CA LEU A 96 1.71 0.40 -1.84
C LEU A 96 1.01 -0.77 -2.54
N ARG A 97 1.78 -1.66 -3.19
CA ARG A 97 1.23 -2.90 -3.72
C ARG A 97 0.72 -3.80 -2.59
N ALA A 98 1.49 -3.96 -1.50
CA ALA A 98 1.01 -4.69 -0.33
C ALA A 98 -0.27 -4.07 0.24
N CYS A 99 -0.37 -2.74 0.31
CA CYS A 99 -1.63 -2.08 0.69
C CYS A 99 -2.80 -2.50 -0.23
N SER A 100 -2.59 -2.50 -1.54
CA SER A 100 -3.61 -2.84 -2.53
C SER A 100 -4.04 -4.31 -2.47
N ASP A 101 -3.10 -5.21 -2.18
CA ASP A 101 -3.38 -6.65 -1.96
C ASP A 101 -4.33 -6.85 -0.76
N HIS A 102 -4.36 -5.90 0.18
CA HIS A 102 -5.27 -5.86 1.33
C HIS A 102 -6.49 -4.94 1.12
N GLY A 103 -6.83 -4.63 -0.14
CA GLY A 103 -8.03 -3.89 -0.50
C GLY A 103 -7.97 -2.39 -0.22
N TRP A 104 -6.79 -1.83 0.03
CA TRP A 104 -6.63 -0.39 0.13
C TRP A 104 -6.59 0.26 -1.25
N GLU A 105 -7.32 1.36 -1.42
CA GLU A 105 -7.30 2.18 -2.62
C GLU A 105 -6.73 3.56 -2.30
N PRO A 106 -5.87 4.12 -3.17
CA PRO A 106 -5.34 5.46 -2.97
C PRO A 106 -6.45 6.51 -3.03
N PRO A 107 -6.34 7.59 -2.23
CA PRO A 107 -7.26 8.71 -2.34
C PRO A 107 -7.19 9.31 -3.75
N ALA A 108 -8.35 9.65 -4.32
CA ALA A 108 -8.42 10.34 -5.60
C ALA A 108 -7.66 11.67 -5.50
N ALA A 109 -6.74 11.90 -6.46
CA ALA A 109 -5.88 13.07 -6.53
C ALA A 109 -6.65 14.33 -6.96
#